data_AF-A0A1V1NSQ6-F1
#
_entry.id   AF-A0A1V1NSQ6-F1
#
_cell.length_a   1.000
_cell.length_b   1.000
_cell.length_c   1.000
_cell.angle_alpha   90.00
_cell.angle_beta   90.00
_cell.angle_gamma   90.00
#
_symmetry.space_group_name_H-M   'P 1'
#
loop_
_entity.id
_entity.type
_entity.pdbx_description
1 polymer ?
#
loop_
_entity_poly.entity_id
_entity_poly.type
_entity_poly.pdbx_seq_one_letter_code
_entity_poly.pdbx_strand_id
1 'polypeptide(L)'
;MTLFRSLSSFTSDFQFFVACLDDVTFDIIKRLNIPKLIPIPLIELENKDTELLRAKQSRSLVEYYFTLSPILPLYILNNFKEVDVITYLDADLSFYSHPQPI
;
A
#
# COMPACT_ATOMS: atom_id res chain seq x y z
N MET A 1 6.71 4.65 -8.45
CA MET A 1 6.09 5.67 -9.35
C MET A 1 5.71 5.12 -10.72
N THR A 2 6.47 4.20 -11.32
CA THR A 2 6.16 3.59 -12.64
C THR A 2 4.79 2.91 -12.65
N LEU A 3 4.50 2.04 -11.67
CA LEU A 3 3.19 1.38 -11.52
C LEU A 3 2.03 2.38 -11.52
N PHE A 4 2.06 3.35 -10.60
CA PHE A 4 1.04 4.38 -10.50
C PHE A 4 0.82 5.15 -11.81
N ARG A 5 1.91 5.51 -12.50
CA ARG A 5 1.85 6.26 -13.77
C ARG A 5 1.26 5.41 -14.90
N SER A 6 1.71 4.16 -15.04
CA SER A 6 1.19 3.23 -16.05
C SER A 6 -0.29 2.90 -15.82
N LEU A 7 -0.73 2.72 -14.58
CA LEU A 7 -2.16 2.54 -14.29
C LEU A 7 -2.95 3.82 -14.60
N SER A 8 -2.41 4.99 -14.20
CA SER A 8 -3.05 6.28 -14.45
C SER A 8 -3.19 6.65 -15.93
N SER A 9 -2.41 6.03 -16.84
CA SER A 9 -2.58 6.24 -18.27
C SER A 9 -3.77 5.48 -18.87
N PHE A 10 -4.29 4.46 -18.19
CA PHE A 10 -5.42 3.67 -18.67
C PHE A 10 -6.72 3.98 -17.95
N THR A 11 -6.68 4.36 -16.67
CA THR A 11 -7.87 4.68 -15.89
C THR A 11 -7.58 5.74 -14.82
N SER A 12 -8.63 6.43 -14.37
CA SER A 12 -8.59 7.35 -13.24
C SER A 12 -9.42 6.88 -12.04
N ASP A 13 -10.19 5.81 -12.21
CA ASP A 13 -11.17 5.34 -11.23
C ASP A 13 -10.55 4.36 -10.23
N PHE A 14 -9.72 4.91 -9.34
CA PHE A 14 -9.10 4.17 -8.24
C PHE A 14 -8.56 5.11 -7.16
N GLN A 15 -8.46 4.58 -5.94
CA GLN A 15 -7.55 5.07 -4.91
C GLN A 15 -6.31 4.17 -4.86
N PHE A 16 -5.14 4.76 -4.67
CA PHE A 16 -3.87 4.05 -4.67
C PHE A 16 -3.22 4.15 -3.30
N PHE A 17 -3.44 3.14 -2.47
CA PHE A 17 -2.82 3.03 -1.15
C PHE A 17 -1.38 2.52 -1.29
N VAL A 18 -0.43 3.16 -0.59
CA VAL A 18 0.98 2.79 -0.62
C VAL A 18 1.45 2.46 0.80
N ALA A 19 1.83 1.21 1.04
CA ALA A 19 2.55 0.87 2.27
C ALA A 19 3.97 1.43 2.21
N CYS A 20 4.23 2.49 2.97
CA CYS A 20 5.54 3.11 3.08
C CYS A 20 6.35 2.41 4.17
N LEU A 21 7.33 1.61 3.76
CA LEU A 21 8.16 0.79 4.66
C LEU A 21 9.22 1.61 5.43
N ASP A 22 9.41 2.87 5.06
CA ASP A 22 10.27 3.84 5.72
C ASP A 22 9.72 5.28 5.61
N ASP A 23 10.24 6.17 6.47
CA ASP A 23 9.81 7.56 6.55
C ASP A 23 10.18 8.35 5.28
N VAL A 24 11.29 8.00 4.63
CA VAL A 24 11.74 8.67 3.39
C VAL A 24 10.71 8.47 2.28
N THR A 25 10.23 7.24 2.12
CA THR A 25 9.20 6.87 1.16
C THR A 25 7.90 7.58 1.48
N PHE A 26 7.48 7.58 2.75
CA PHE A 26 6.29 8.30 3.19
C PHE A 26 6.35 9.79 2.83
N ASP A 27 7.46 10.46 3.16
CA ASP A 27 7.67 11.88 2.89
C ASP A 27 7.72 12.18 1.39
N ILE A 28 8.37 11.33 0.59
CA ILE A 28 8.38 11.47 -0.87
C ILE A 28 6.96 11.38 -1.42
N ILE A 29 6.20 10.34 -1.06
CA ILE A 29 4.84 10.13 -1.58
C ILE A 29 3.92 11.27 -1.15
N LYS A 30 4.00 11.69 0.12
CA LYS A 30 3.21 12.81 0.65
C LYS A 30 3.51 14.13 -0.08
N ARG A 31 4.78 14.42 -0.38
CA ARG A 31 5.19 15.64 -1.10
C ARG A 31 4.71 15.70 -2.55
N LEU A 32 4.39 14.56 -3.18
CA LEU A 32 3.83 14.57 -4.53
C LEU A 32 2.45 15.24 -4.58
N ASN A 33 1.75 15.30 -3.45
CA ASN A 33 0.44 15.95 -3.31
C ASN A 33 -0.58 15.50 -4.38
N ILE A 34 -0.60 14.20 -4.65
CA ILE A 34 -1.52 13.57 -5.60
C ILE A 34 -2.73 13.05 -4.81
N PRO A 35 -3.95 13.58 -4.98
CA PRO A 35 -5.09 13.25 -4.12
C PRO A 35 -5.46 11.77 -4.05
N LYS A 36 -5.28 11.03 -5.14
CA LYS A 36 -5.58 9.59 -5.22
C LYS A 36 -4.44 8.68 -4.75
N LEU A 37 -3.29 9.24 -4.34
CA LEU A 37 -2.14 8.48 -3.86
C LEU A 37 -2.05 8.62 -2.34
N ILE A 38 -2.47 7.60 -1.61
CA ILE A 38 -2.67 7.63 -0.16
C ILE A 38 -1.50 6.90 0.50
N PRO A 39 -0.52 7.61 1.09
CA PRO A 39 0.57 6.98 1.81
C PRO A 39 0.08 6.44 3.16
N ILE A 40 0.41 5.19 3.47
CA ILE A 40 0.18 4.56 4.78
C ILE A 40 1.57 4.30 5.38
N PRO A 41 1.97 5.02 6.44
CA PRO A 41 3.26 4.82 7.07
C PRO A 41 3.25 3.50 7.86
N LEU A 42 4.37 2.79 7.86
CA LEU A 42 4.52 1.51 8.56
C LEU A 42 4.14 1.61 10.05
N ILE A 43 4.43 2.74 10.70
CA ILE A 43 4.10 2.98 12.11
C ILE A 43 2.59 2.94 12.38
N GLU A 44 1.73 3.30 11.43
CA GLU A 44 0.27 3.19 11.60
C GLU A 44 -0.19 1.73 11.63
N LEU A 45 0.44 0.86 10.82
CA LEU A 45 0.17 -0.57 10.83
C LEU A 45 0.65 -1.20 12.14
N GLU A 46 1.87 -0.87 12.56
CA GLU A 46 2.48 -1.35 13.81
C GLU A 46 1.69 -0.93 15.05
N ASN A 47 1.17 0.30 15.09
CA ASN A 47 0.38 0.80 16.21
C ASN A 47 -1.00 0.14 16.34
N LYS A 48 -1.51 -0.48 15.26
CA LYS A 48 -2.83 -1.13 15.24
C LYS A 48 -2.76 -2.63 15.49
N ASP A 49 -1.56 -3.22 15.48
CA ASP A 49 -1.39 -4.67 15.65
C ASP A 49 -0.15 -4.99 16.51
N THR A 50 -0.42 -5.40 17.76
CA THR A 50 0.63 -5.83 18.68
C THR A 50 1.34 -7.11 18.24
N GLU A 51 0.68 -7.99 17.49
CA GLU A 51 1.29 -9.21 16.96
C GLU A 51 2.24 -8.90 15.80
N LEU A 52 1.97 -7.83 15.03
CA LEU A 52 2.91 -7.31 14.03
C LEU A 52 4.21 -6.82 14.69
N LEU A 53 4.14 -6.15 15.85
CA LEU A 53 5.33 -5.77 16.61
C LEU A 53 6.12 -6.98 17.13
N ARG A 54 5.43 -8.05 17.54
CA ARG A 54 6.08 -9.32 17.94
C ARG A 54 6.74 -10.03 16.76
N ALA A 55 6.10 -9.97 15.59
CA ALA A 55 6.66 -10.47 14.34
C ALA A 55 7.99 -9.78 14.01
N LYS A 56 8.05 -8.45 14.16
CA LYS A 56 9.23 -7.63 13.88
C LYS A 56 10.46 -8.02 14.73
N GLN A 57 10.25 -8.54 15.94
CA GLN A 57 11.33 -8.95 16.84
C GLN A 57 11.89 -10.34 16.53
N SER A 58 11.08 -11.22 15.92
CA SER A 58 11.41 -12.65 15.74
C SER A 58 11.72 -13.05 14.31
N ARG A 59 11.48 -12.16 13.34
CA ARG A 59 11.68 -12.40 11.90
C ARG A 59 12.82 -11.55 11.34
N SER A 60 13.43 -12.02 10.26
CA SER A 60 14.26 -11.15 9.42
C SER A 60 13.42 -10.02 8.82
N LEU A 61 14.08 -8.96 8.34
CA LEU A 61 13.37 -7.81 7.75
C LEU A 61 12.45 -8.21 6.59
N VAL A 62 12.91 -9.13 5.73
CA VAL A 62 12.14 -9.60 4.57
C VAL A 62 10.93 -10.42 5.01
N GLU A 63 11.12 -11.35 5.94
CA GLU A 63 10.03 -12.15 6.50
C GLU A 63 9.02 -11.28 7.26
N TYR A 64 9.49 -10.23 7.93
CA TYR A 64 8.62 -9.23 8.55
C TYR A 64 7.76 -8.53 7.49
N TYR A 65 8.33 -8.06 6.38
CA TYR A 65 7.54 -7.43 5.31
C TYR A 65 6.49 -8.36 4.71
N PHE A 66 6.74 -9.67 4.63
CA PHE A 66 5.72 -10.63 4.20
C PHE A 66 4.54 -10.74 5.16
N THR A 67 4.72 -10.41 6.45
CA THR A 67 3.59 -10.35 7.38
C THR A 67 2.65 -9.18 7.12
N LEU A 68 3.07 -8.17 6.34
CA LEU A 68 2.23 -7.03 5.99
C LEU A 68 1.16 -7.36 4.95
N SER A 69 1.32 -8.43 4.17
CA SER A 69 0.40 -8.82 3.09
C SER A 69 -1.06 -8.95 3.53
N PRO A 70 -1.40 -9.61 4.67
CA PRO A 70 -2.76 -9.60 5.20
C PRO A 70 -3.09 -8.36 6.04
N ILE A 71 -2.09 -7.71 6.66
CA ILE A 71 -2.31 -6.57 7.57
C ILE A 71 -2.72 -5.32 6.81
N LEU A 72 -2.08 -5.05 5.67
CA LEU A 72 -2.35 -3.84 4.90
C LEU A 72 -3.79 -3.78 4.37
N PRO A 73 -4.34 -4.82 3.69
CA PRO A 73 -5.73 -4.80 3.26
C PRO A 73 -6.71 -4.70 4.44
N LEU A 74 -6.45 -5.42 5.54
CA LEU A 74 -7.29 -5.37 6.73
C LEU A 74 -7.31 -3.96 7.36
N TYR A 75 -6.15 -3.31 7.43
CA TYR A 75 -6.05 -1.93 7.87
C TYR A 75 -6.89 -1.00 6.99
N ILE A 76 -6.80 -1.15 5.66
CA ILE A 76 -7.55 -0.32 4.71
C ILE A 76 -9.07 -0.50 4.92
N LEU A 77 -9.58 -1.74 4.91
CA LEU A 77 -11.00 -2.03 5.11
C LEU A 77 -11.54 -1.53 6.48
N ASN A 78 -10.68 -1.51 7.49
CA ASN A 78 -11.06 -1.05 8.82
C ASN A 78 -11.13 0.49 8.94
N ASN A 79 -10.33 1.23 8.18
CA ASN A 79 -10.21 2.69 8.32
C ASN A 79 -10.86 3.48 7.16
N PHE A 80 -11.04 2.89 5.99
CA PHE A 80 -11.63 3.50 4.80
C PHE A 80 -12.93 2.76 4.46
N LYS A 81 -14.05 3.24 5.00
CA LYS A 81 -15.37 2.57 4.92
C LYS A 81 -16.00 2.64 3.53
N GLU A 82 -15.48 3.50 2.68
CA GLU A 82 -15.82 3.64 1.27
C GLU A 82 -15.15 2.58 0.37
N VAL A 83 -14.22 1.79 0.90
CA VAL A 83 -13.49 0.78 0.11
C VAL A 83 -14.21 -0.56 0.16
N ASP A 84 -14.82 -0.95 -0.96
CA ASP A 84 -15.52 -2.24 -1.10
C ASP A 84 -14.61 -3.37 -1.62
N VAL A 85 -13.61 -3.03 -2.46
CA VAL A 85 -12.72 -3.99 -3.15
C VAL A 85 -11.28 -3.52 -3.08
N ILE A 86 -10.37 -4.46 -2.82
CA ILE A 86 -8.91 -4.22 -2.82
C ILE A 86 -8.24 -5.17 -3.81
N THR A 87 -7.39 -4.60 -4.67
CA THR A 87 -6.44 -5.35 -5.50
C THR A 87 -5.03 -5.07 -5.00
N TYR A 88 -4.35 -6.11 -4.50
CA TYR A 88 -2.96 -6.02 -4.06
C TYR A 88 -2.02 -6.13 -5.26
N LEU A 89 -0.98 -5.28 -5.31
CA LEU A 89 -0.03 -5.21 -6.43
C LEU A 89 1.39 -5.06 -5.90
N ASP A 90 2.33 -5.75 -6.53
CA ASP A 90 3.76 -5.54 -6.28
C ASP A 90 4.24 -4.22 -6.93
N ALA A 91 5.16 -3.53 -6.26
CA ALA A 91 5.57 -2.17 -6.65
C ALA A 91 6.41 -2.11 -7.95
N ASP A 92 6.91 -3.24 -8.43
CA ASP A 92 7.71 -3.41 -9.64
C ASP A 92 6.88 -3.71 -10.90
N LEU A 93 5.54 -3.79 -10.78
CA LEU A 93 4.64 -3.99 -11.90
C LEU A 93 4.49 -2.75 -12.79
N SER A 94 4.06 -2.99 -14.03
CA SER A 94 3.64 -1.96 -14.98
C SER A 94 2.47 -2.45 -15.82
N PHE A 95 1.46 -1.61 -16.02
CA PHE A 95 0.33 -1.89 -16.90
C PHE A 95 0.67 -1.54 -18.36
N TYR A 96 0.22 -2.38 -19.29
CA TYR A 96 0.35 -2.17 -20.74
C TYR A 96 -1.01 -2.12 -21.46
N SER A 97 -2.10 -2.27 -20.70
CA SER A 97 -3.48 -2.19 -21.17
C SER A 97 -4.40 -1.76 -20.03
N HIS A 98 -5.65 -1.47 -20.35
CA HIS A 98 -6.69 -1.29 -19.35
C HIS A 98 -6.79 -2.53 -18.43
N PRO A 99 -6.92 -2.36 -17.10
CA PRO A 99 -6.95 -3.49 -16.18
C PRO A 99 -8.22 -4.33 -16.34
N GLN A 100 -9.37 -3.77 -16.71
CA GLN A 100 -10.57 -4.60 -16.92
C GLN A 100 -10.50 -5.49 -18.18
N PRO A 101 -11.12 -6.70 -18.16
CA PRO A 101 -11.76 -7.34 -17.01
C PRO A 101 -10.74 -8.14 -16.20
N ILE A 102 -10.57 -7.82 -14.92
CA ILE A 102 -9.93 -8.71 -13.94
C ILE A 102 -11.05 -9.38 -13.15
#